data_AF-A0A2V8MZ88-F1
#
_entry.id   AF-A0A2V8MZ88-F1
#
_cell.length_a   1.000
_cell.length_b   1.000
_cell.length_c   1.000
_cell.angle_alpha   90.00
_cell.angle_beta   90.00
_cell.angle_gamma   90.00
#
_symmetry.space_group_name_H-M   'P 1'
#
loop_
_entity.id
_entity.type
_entity.pdbx_description
1 polymer ?
#
loop_
_entity_poly.entity_id
_entity_poly.type
_entity_poly.pdbx_seq_one_letter_code
_entity_poly.pdbx_strand_id
1 'polypeptide(L)'
;MKTAIEHNGRRSPQAGITIIETMMAALILVIGSLSMVGLIVRSIATNNRNKLDSTQMMLATAIAEQIDSTIIGSGESSLTDCAAGSHTIDTVPGGANLTGGNIDFTENIAAVPSKNNYHMDYVLRTRCSSSGALEGTYDVRWHVEIIGSAAATKTYLLTIGARLKGHGEGNLFFSAPVSVRVMSGN
;
A
#
# COMPACT_ATOMS: atom_id res chain seq x y z
N MET A 1 81.71 -44.96 6.55
CA MET A 1 80.52 -45.14 5.70
C MET A 1 79.48 -44.11 6.13
N LYS A 2 79.25 -43.08 5.32
CA LYS A 2 78.33 -41.95 5.59
C LYS A 2 76.93 -42.35 5.15
N THR A 3 75.93 -42.13 6.00
CA THR A 3 74.51 -42.12 5.62
C THR A 3 73.94 -40.76 5.95
N ALA A 4 73.67 -39.97 4.92
CA ALA A 4 72.95 -38.71 4.99
C ALA A 4 71.45 -38.99 5.07
N ILE A 5 70.76 -38.37 6.02
CA ILE A 5 69.30 -38.34 6.10
C ILE A 5 68.88 -36.97 5.55
N GLU A 6 68.28 -36.97 4.37
CA GLU A 6 67.79 -35.78 3.68
C GLU A 6 66.46 -35.34 4.30
N HIS A 7 66.45 -34.19 4.98
CA HIS A 7 65.23 -33.58 5.49
C HIS A 7 64.49 -32.87 4.35
N ASN A 8 63.52 -33.54 3.72
CA ASN A 8 62.66 -32.94 2.71
C ASN A 8 61.59 -32.04 3.36
N GLY A 9 62.01 -30.84 3.79
CA GLY A 9 61.11 -29.80 4.26
C GLY A 9 60.38 -29.16 3.09
N ARG A 10 59.14 -29.57 2.81
CA ARG A 10 58.24 -28.84 1.91
C ARG A 10 58.00 -27.45 2.50
N ARG A 11 58.73 -26.45 2.00
CA ARG A 11 58.46 -25.04 2.28
C ARG A 11 57.11 -24.71 1.65
N SER A 12 56.07 -24.55 2.48
CA SER A 12 54.83 -23.90 2.07
C SER A 12 55.18 -22.46 1.67
N PRO A 13 54.94 -22.04 0.42
CA PRO A 13 55.15 -20.65 0.05
C PRO A 13 54.14 -19.81 0.83
N GLN A 14 54.61 -19.12 1.87
CA GLN A 14 53.84 -18.02 2.46
C GLN A 14 53.88 -16.89 1.46
N ALA A 15 52.90 -16.86 0.55
CA ALA A 15 52.66 -15.72 -0.31
C ALA A 15 52.12 -14.60 0.58
N GLY A 16 52.99 -13.66 0.97
CA GLY A 16 52.57 -12.45 1.68
C GLY A 16 51.64 -11.62 0.79
N ILE A 17 50.62 -11.01 1.41
CA ILE A 17 49.70 -10.12 0.70
C ILE A 17 50.49 -8.90 0.22
N THR A 18 50.41 -8.62 -1.07
CA THR A 18 51.10 -7.45 -1.65
C THR A 18 50.30 -6.17 -1.42
N ILE A 19 50.96 -5.02 -1.29
CA ILE A 19 50.28 -3.72 -1.08
C ILE A 19 49.29 -3.41 -2.21
N ILE A 20 49.59 -3.84 -3.44
CA ILE A 20 48.68 -3.65 -4.58
C ILE A 20 47.40 -4.48 -4.43
N GLU A 21 47.48 -5.68 -3.84
CA GLU A 21 46.35 -6.56 -3.60
C GLU A 21 45.45 -6.01 -2.49
N THR A 22 46.01 -5.41 -1.44
CA THR A 22 45.21 -4.70 -0.42
C THR A 22 44.55 -3.44 -0.98
N MET A 23 45.21 -2.72 -1.89
CA MET A 23 44.61 -1.55 -2.56
C MET A 23 43.44 -1.94 -3.47
N MET A 24 43.58 -3.02 -4.25
CA MET A 24 42.47 -3.55 -5.07
C MET A 24 41.33 -4.08 -4.20
N ALA A 25 41.64 -4.81 -3.12
CA ALA A 25 40.62 -5.30 -2.18
C ALA A 25 39.86 -4.14 -1.52
N ALA A 26 40.55 -3.08 -1.11
CA ALA A 26 39.94 -1.89 -0.53
C ALA A 26 39.01 -1.18 -1.53
N LEU A 27 39.41 -1.06 -2.80
CA LEU A 27 38.58 -0.47 -3.85
C LEU A 27 37.29 -1.26 -4.08
N ILE A 28 37.37 -2.59 -4.18
CA ILE A 28 36.20 -3.46 -4.34
C ILE A 28 35.26 -3.33 -3.13
N LEU A 29 35.82 -3.26 -1.91
CA LEU A 29 35.04 -3.09 -0.69
C LEU A 29 34.31 -1.75 -0.65
N VAL A 30 34.96 -0.65 -1.07
CA VAL A 30 34.34 0.68 -1.14
C VAL A 30 33.20 0.69 -2.16
N ILE A 31 33.41 0.16 -3.36
CA ILE A 31 32.35 0.10 -4.39
C ILE A 31 31.18 -0.79 -3.92
N GLY A 32 31.48 -1.95 -3.32
CA GLY A 32 30.48 -2.87 -2.80
C GLY A 32 29.63 -2.25 -1.68
N SER A 33 30.28 -1.57 -0.72
CA SER A 33 29.58 -0.92 0.39
C SER A 33 28.68 0.23 -0.06
N LEU A 34 29.14 1.10 -0.97
CA LEU A 34 28.34 2.17 -1.57
C LEU A 34 27.12 1.61 -2.33
N SER A 35 27.32 0.54 -3.08
CA SER A 35 26.25 -0.13 -3.82
C SER A 35 25.18 -0.70 -2.88
N MET A 36 25.59 -1.29 -1.76
CA MET A 36 24.68 -1.90 -0.78
C MET A 36 23.81 -0.84 -0.08
N VAL A 37 24.37 0.31 0.27
CA VAL A 37 23.59 1.43 0.85
C VAL A 37 22.51 1.91 -0.12
N GLY A 38 22.85 2.03 -1.41
CA GLY A 38 21.88 2.41 -2.45
C GLY A 38 20.71 1.43 -2.55
N LEU A 39 20.96 0.13 -2.43
CA LEU A 39 19.91 -0.88 -2.42
C LEU A 39 19.06 -0.81 -1.15
N ILE A 40 19.67 -0.63 0.03
CA ILE A 40 18.95 -0.54 1.31
C ILE A 40 17.93 0.61 1.28
N VAL A 41 18.34 1.81 0.84
CA VAL A 41 17.45 2.97 0.77
C VAL A 41 16.27 2.71 -0.18
N ARG A 42 16.54 2.12 -1.35
CA ARG A 42 15.49 1.76 -2.32
C ARG A 42 14.55 0.69 -1.76
N SER A 43 15.08 -0.32 -1.08
CA SER A 43 14.26 -1.37 -0.47
C SER A 43 13.35 -0.83 0.64
N ILE A 44 13.85 0.08 1.49
CA ILE A 44 13.03 0.74 2.52
C ILE A 44 11.89 1.52 1.87
N ALA A 45 12.21 2.30 0.84
CA ALA A 45 11.24 3.06 0.08
C ALA A 45 10.16 2.18 -0.56
N THR A 46 10.56 1.12 -1.26
CA THR A 46 9.64 0.15 -1.86
C THR A 46 8.79 -0.55 -0.80
N ASN A 47 9.39 -0.92 0.34
CA ASN A 47 8.65 -1.56 1.43
C ASN A 47 7.59 -0.62 2.03
N ASN A 48 7.92 0.67 2.22
CA ASN A 48 6.95 1.66 2.70
C ASN A 48 5.80 1.84 1.71
N ARG A 49 6.10 1.95 0.41
CA ARG A 49 5.06 2.01 -0.62
C ARG A 49 4.18 0.75 -0.62
N ASN A 50 4.78 -0.44 -0.53
CA ASN A 50 4.04 -1.69 -0.48
C ASN A 50 3.14 -1.80 0.76
N LYS A 51 3.60 -1.29 1.92
CA LYS A 51 2.78 -1.21 3.14
C LYS A 51 1.55 -0.33 2.91
N LEU A 52 1.74 0.83 2.28
CA LEU A 52 0.64 1.76 1.98
C LEU A 52 -0.36 1.14 1.00
N ASP A 53 0.12 0.62 -0.14
CA ASP A 53 -0.72 0.02 -1.18
C ASP A 53 -1.51 -1.18 -0.61
N SER A 54 -0.87 -2.03 0.22
CA SER A 54 -1.55 -3.16 0.88
C SER A 54 -2.62 -2.70 1.87
N THR A 55 -2.34 -1.65 2.66
CA THR A 55 -3.30 -1.12 3.63
C THR A 55 -4.51 -0.50 2.92
N GLN A 56 -4.28 0.26 1.85
CA GLN A 56 -5.35 0.82 1.03
C GLN A 56 -6.21 -0.27 0.39
N MET A 57 -5.58 -1.34 -0.15
CA MET A 57 -6.30 -2.47 -0.76
C MET A 57 -7.15 -3.21 0.26
N MET A 58 -6.59 -3.50 1.45
CA MET A 58 -7.35 -4.13 2.54
C MET A 58 -8.54 -3.29 2.97
N LEU A 59 -8.37 -1.98 3.08
CA LEU A 59 -9.44 -1.07 3.47
C LEU A 59 -10.54 -0.99 2.40
N ALA A 60 -10.17 -0.86 1.12
CA ALA A 60 -11.12 -0.86 0.02
C ALA A 60 -11.92 -2.18 -0.04
N THR A 61 -11.25 -3.31 0.18
CA THR A 61 -11.90 -4.64 0.21
C THR A 61 -12.82 -4.79 1.41
N ALA A 62 -12.40 -4.37 2.61
CA ALA A 62 -13.24 -4.44 3.80
C ALA A 62 -14.52 -3.59 3.66
N ILE A 63 -14.42 -2.41 3.03
CA ILE A 63 -15.60 -1.57 2.74
C ILE A 63 -16.48 -2.19 1.66
N ALA A 64 -15.87 -2.84 0.65
CA ALA A 64 -16.63 -3.60 -0.34
C ALA A 64 -17.47 -4.69 0.33
N GLU A 65 -16.86 -5.49 1.22
CA GLU A 65 -17.54 -6.54 1.99
C GLU A 65 -18.61 -5.96 2.93
N GLN A 66 -18.34 -4.82 3.56
CA GLN A 66 -19.31 -4.15 4.43
C GLN A 66 -20.54 -3.66 3.64
N ILE A 67 -20.35 -3.15 2.43
CA ILE A 67 -21.46 -2.74 1.55
C ILE A 67 -22.21 -3.96 1.03
N ASP A 68 -21.50 -5.01 0.60
CA ASP A 68 -22.06 -6.26 0.10
C ASP A 68 -22.86 -7.02 1.17
N SER A 69 -22.53 -6.83 2.46
CA SER A 69 -23.31 -7.37 3.59
C SER A 69 -24.66 -6.67 3.81
N THR A 70 -24.94 -5.59 3.07
CA THR A 70 -26.17 -4.80 3.20
C THR A 70 -26.98 -4.81 1.91
N ILE A 71 -28.26 -4.43 2.01
CA ILE A 71 -29.16 -4.38 0.85
C ILE A 71 -28.76 -3.21 -0.05
N ILE A 72 -28.09 -3.51 -1.17
CA ILE A 72 -27.66 -2.50 -2.13
C ILE A 72 -28.85 -1.92 -2.90
N GLY A 73 -28.94 -0.59 -2.92
CA GLY A 73 -29.92 0.16 -3.69
C GLY A 73 -31.05 0.78 -2.90
N SER A 74 -31.20 0.41 -1.62
CA SER A 74 -32.21 0.99 -0.72
C SER A 74 -31.80 1.03 0.75
N GLY A 75 -30.58 0.60 1.10
CA GLY A 75 -30.10 0.53 2.47
C GLY A 75 -28.99 1.54 2.76
N GLU A 76 -28.70 1.69 4.05
CA GLU A 76 -27.49 2.33 4.55
C GLU A 76 -26.71 1.32 5.38
N SER A 77 -25.38 1.38 5.32
CA SER A 77 -24.46 0.63 6.17
C SER A 77 -23.70 1.61 7.06
N SER A 78 -23.05 1.13 8.10
CA SER A 78 -22.18 1.97 8.93
C SER A 78 -20.88 1.27 9.24
N LEU A 79 -19.80 2.05 9.30
CA LEU A 79 -18.48 1.57 9.65
C LEU A 79 -17.86 2.48 10.69
N THR A 80 -17.45 1.91 11.81
CA THR A 80 -16.71 2.64 12.84
C THR A 80 -15.21 2.54 12.54
N ASP A 81 -14.54 3.68 12.49
CA ASP A 81 -13.09 3.74 12.32
C ASP A 81 -12.33 3.58 13.65
N CYS A 82 -11.00 3.58 13.57
CA CYS A 82 -10.15 3.43 14.75
C CYS A 82 -10.05 4.67 15.64
N ALA A 83 -10.70 5.77 15.27
CA ALA A 83 -10.87 6.96 16.10
C ALA A 83 -12.26 7.01 16.77
N ALA A 84 -13.04 5.93 16.69
CA ALA A 84 -14.42 5.85 17.15
C ALA A 84 -15.41 6.76 16.39
N GLY A 85 -15.03 7.21 15.18
CA GLY A 85 -15.94 7.88 14.26
C GLY A 85 -16.80 6.85 13.54
N SER A 86 -18.12 6.99 13.65
CA SER A 86 -19.07 6.21 12.84
C SER A 86 -19.27 6.92 11.50
N HIS A 87 -19.02 6.20 10.40
CA HIS A 87 -19.22 6.68 9.05
C HIS A 87 -20.47 6.03 8.46
N THR A 88 -21.41 6.84 7.98
CA THR A 88 -22.58 6.34 7.24
C THR A 88 -22.20 6.04 5.81
N ILE A 89 -22.64 4.88 5.32
CA ILE A 89 -22.34 4.37 4.00
C ILE A 89 -23.64 4.25 3.21
N ASP A 90 -23.86 5.13 2.24
CA ASP A 90 -25.00 5.04 1.32
C ASP A 90 -24.73 3.97 0.25
N THR A 91 -25.74 3.14 -0.04
CA THR A 91 -25.66 2.04 -1.01
C THR A 91 -26.61 2.23 -2.19
N VAL A 92 -27.27 3.38 -2.30
CA VAL A 92 -28.12 3.73 -3.44
C VAL A 92 -27.25 3.96 -4.70
N PRO A 93 -27.76 3.72 -5.92
CA PRO A 93 -27.03 4.01 -7.15
C PRO A 93 -26.56 5.47 -7.22
N GLY A 94 -25.27 5.66 -7.49
CA GLY A 94 -24.62 6.96 -7.53
C GLY A 94 -23.31 6.99 -6.72
N GLY A 95 -22.94 8.18 -6.27
CA GLY A 95 -21.76 8.39 -5.41
C GLY A 95 -20.61 9.15 -6.06
N ALA A 96 -19.39 8.75 -5.69
CA ALA A 96 -18.17 9.39 -6.19
C ALA A 96 -18.08 9.30 -7.71
N ASN A 97 -17.50 10.31 -8.36
CA ASN A 97 -17.31 10.28 -9.80
C ASN A 97 -16.31 9.20 -10.20
N LEU A 98 -16.48 8.67 -11.40
CA LEU A 98 -15.55 7.72 -12.00
C LEU A 98 -14.79 8.37 -13.16
N THR A 99 -13.48 8.18 -13.18
CA THR A 99 -12.59 8.59 -14.29
C THR A 99 -11.87 7.35 -14.81
N GLY A 100 -12.14 6.96 -16.05
CA GLY A 100 -11.59 5.73 -16.63
C GLY A 100 -12.02 4.44 -15.92
N GLY A 101 -13.17 4.46 -15.23
CA GLY A 101 -13.68 3.33 -14.45
C GLY A 101 -13.09 3.16 -13.04
N ASN A 102 -12.29 4.13 -12.58
CA ASN A 102 -11.77 4.20 -11.21
C ASN A 102 -12.32 5.42 -10.48
N ILE A 103 -12.25 5.43 -9.16
CA ILE A 103 -12.68 6.57 -8.35
C ILE A 103 -11.87 7.82 -8.69
N ASP A 104 -12.58 8.92 -8.93
CA ASP A 104 -11.97 10.23 -9.11
C ASP A 104 -11.70 10.90 -7.76
N PHE A 105 -10.42 10.91 -7.39
CA PHE A 105 -9.93 11.55 -6.17
C PHE A 105 -9.61 13.04 -6.33
N THR A 106 -9.76 13.59 -7.54
CA THR A 106 -9.66 15.03 -7.80
C THR A 106 -10.97 15.76 -7.49
N GLU A 107 -12.09 15.02 -7.47
CA GLU A 107 -13.40 15.54 -7.07
C GLU A 107 -13.35 16.05 -5.61
N ASN A 108 -13.88 17.25 -5.38
CA ASN A 108 -14.16 17.74 -4.04
C ASN A 108 -15.51 17.20 -3.54
N ILE A 109 -15.55 15.90 -3.28
CA ILE A 109 -16.79 15.18 -2.98
C ILE A 109 -17.48 15.69 -1.71
N ALA A 110 -16.70 16.15 -0.72
CA ALA A 110 -17.21 16.73 0.53
C ALA A 110 -17.97 18.06 0.33
N ALA A 111 -17.76 18.75 -0.80
CA ALA A 111 -18.50 19.96 -1.13
C ALA A 111 -19.86 19.68 -1.80
N VAL A 112 -20.19 18.41 -2.08
CA VAL A 112 -21.42 18.01 -2.76
C VAL A 112 -22.35 17.33 -1.74
N PRO A 113 -23.42 17.99 -1.26
CA PRO A 113 -24.27 17.44 -0.18
C PRO A 113 -24.89 16.08 -0.50
N SER A 114 -25.26 15.84 -1.76
CA SER A 114 -25.83 14.55 -2.20
C SER A 114 -24.83 13.39 -2.20
N LYS A 115 -23.53 13.67 -1.97
CA LYS A 115 -22.46 12.67 -1.98
C LYS A 115 -21.75 12.53 -0.63
N ASN A 116 -22.22 13.22 0.41
CA ASN A 116 -21.57 13.24 1.71
C ASN A 116 -21.44 11.84 2.35
N ASN A 117 -22.39 10.95 2.04
CA ASN A 117 -22.39 9.56 2.49
C ASN A 117 -21.85 8.61 1.41
N TYR A 118 -20.99 9.07 0.48
CA TYR A 118 -20.28 8.25 -0.51
C TYR A 118 -18.75 8.36 -0.38
N HIS A 119 -18.30 9.00 0.69
CA HIS A 119 -16.91 9.04 1.08
C HIS A 119 -16.76 9.00 2.59
N MET A 120 -15.58 8.61 3.04
CA MET A 120 -15.20 8.70 4.44
C MET A 120 -13.70 9.01 4.56
N ASP A 121 -13.35 9.73 5.62
CA ASP A 121 -11.98 9.85 6.07
C ASP A 121 -11.73 8.79 7.13
N TYR A 122 -11.25 7.63 6.71
CA TYR A 122 -10.99 6.50 7.61
C TYR A 122 -9.68 6.73 8.37
N VAL A 123 -9.78 6.94 9.69
CA VAL A 123 -8.62 7.14 10.55
C VAL A 123 -8.08 5.80 11.04
N LEU A 124 -6.81 5.53 10.77
CA LEU A 124 -6.10 4.34 11.27
C LEU A 124 -5.14 4.74 12.41
N ARG A 125 -5.24 4.04 13.54
CA ARG A 125 -4.39 4.24 14.72
C ARG A 125 -3.76 2.95 15.19
N THR A 126 -2.55 3.02 15.76
CA THR A 126 -1.91 1.90 16.44
C THR A 126 -2.83 1.43 17.57
N ARG A 127 -3.22 0.15 17.58
CA ARG A 127 -4.19 -0.44 18.55
C ARG A 127 -5.63 0.09 18.47
N CYS A 128 -6.11 0.53 17.30
CA CYS A 128 -7.50 0.89 17.01
C CYS A 128 -8.27 1.53 18.18
N SER A 129 -7.64 2.54 18.81
CA SER A 129 -8.14 3.21 20.00
C SER A 129 -7.77 4.68 19.95
N SER A 130 -8.48 5.51 20.72
CA SER A 130 -8.20 6.94 20.86
C SER A 130 -6.83 7.24 21.47
N SER A 131 -6.26 6.31 22.24
CA SER A 131 -4.90 6.41 22.81
C SER A 131 -3.79 5.93 21.86
N GLY A 132 -4.15 5.38 20.71
CA GLY A 132 -3.23 4.92 19.67
C GLY A 132 -2.56 6.07 18.91
N ALA A 133 -1.30 5.87 18.50
CA ALA A 133 -0.63 6.79 17.60
C ALA A 133 -1.31 6.78 16.22
N LEU A 134 -1.35 7.94 15.55
CA LEU A 134 -1.94 8.05 14.20
C LEU A 134 -1.01 7.38 13.19
N GLU A 135 -1.50 6.35 12.49
CA GLU A 135 -0.78 5.69 11.40
C GLU A 135 -1.08 6.38 10.05
N GLY A 136 -2.30 6.91 9.89
CA GLY A 136 -2.71 7.65 8.70
C GLY A 136 -4.21 7.86 8.63
N THR A 137 -4.63 8.79 7.77
CA THR A 137 -6.04 9.01 7.42
C THR A 137 -6.23 8.73 5.94
N TYR A 138 -7.13 7.81 5.61
CA TYR A 138 -7.40 7.39 4.24
C TYR A 138 -8.70 8.02 3.74
N ASP A 139 -8.65 8.65 2.58
CA ASP A 139 -9.83 9.10 1.83
C ASP A 139 -10.33 7.88 1.06
N VAL A 140 -11.46 7.33 1.50
CA VAL A 140 -12.13 6.20 0.87
C VAL A 140 -13.42 6.69 0.24
N ARG A 141 -13.67 6.32 -1.00
CA ARG A 141 -14.90 6.68 -1.72
C ARG A 141 -15.44 5.49 -2.47
N TRP A 142 -16.73 5.51 -2.73
CA TRP A 142 -17.38 4.47 -3.50
C TRP A 142 -18.42 5.02 -4.46
N HIS A 143 -18.70 4.20 -5.45
CA HIS A 143 -19.68 4.43 -6.49
C HIS A 143 -20.47 3.14 -6.71
N VAL A 144 -21.80 3.26 -6.75
CA VAL A 144 -22.72 2.15 -7.00
C VAL A 144 -23.34 2.35 -8.36
N GLU A 145 -23.11 1.40 -9.26
CA GLU A 145 -23.66 1.38 -10.61
C GLU A 145 -24.66 0.23 -10.76
N ILE A 146 -25.76 0.47 -11.48
CA ILE A 146 -26.75 -0.56 -11.81
C ILE A 146 -26.26 -1.34 -13.03
N ILE A 147 -26.14 -2.67 -12.92
CA ILE A 147 -25.83 -3.51 -14.08
C ILE A 147 -27.14 -4.03 -14.70
N GLY A 148 -27.45 -3.55 -15.90
CA GLY A 148 -28.68 -3.89 -16.63
C GLY A 148 -29.73 -2.78 -16.56
N SER A 149 -31.02 -3.13 -16.49
CA SER A 149 -32.11 -2.14 -16.49
C SER A 149 -32.57 -1.77 -15.08
N ALA A 150 -32.63 -0.47 -14.79
CA ALA A 150 -33.05 0.08 -13.49
C ALA A 150 -34.42 -0.43 -12.96
N ALA A 151 -35.30 -0.93 -13.83
CA ALA A 151 -36.63 -1.42 -13.47
C ALA A 151 -36.67 -2.88 -12.95
N ALA A 152 -35.60 -3.68 -13.15
CA ALA A 152 -35.62 -5.13 -12.86
C ALA A 152 -34.29 -5.68 -12.30
N THR A 153 -33.27 -4.84 -12.14
CA THR A 153 -31.93 -5.29 -11.77
C THR A 153 -31.83 -5.65 -10.29
N LYS A 154 -31.17 -6.79 -10.04
CA LYS A 154 -30.72 -7.27 -8.72
C LYS A 154 -29.20 -7.30 -8.59
N THR A 155 -28.49 -6.75 -9.57
CA THR A 155 -27.03 -6.81 -9.68
C THR A 155 -26.44 -5.42 -9.79
N TYR A 156 -25.53 -5.11 -8.88
CA TYR A 156 -24.87 -3.82 -8.81
C TYR A 156 -23.38 -4.00 -9.00
N LEU A 157 -22.74 -3.02 -9.61
CA LEU A 157 -21.30 -2.91 -9.67
C LEU A 157 -20.87 -1.84 -8.68
N LEU A 158 -20.18 -2.28 -7.65
CA LEU A 158 -19.60 -1.42 -6.65
C LEU A 158 -18.16 -1.13 -7.03
N THR A 159 -17.81 0.15 -7.15
CA THR A 159 -16.43 0.61 -7.33
C THR A 159 -16.02 1.34 -6.07
N ILE A 160 -14.99 0.85 -5.38
CA ILE A 160 -14.45 1.45 -4.15
C ILE A 160 -13.01 1.84 -4.43
N GLY A 161 -12.59 3.00 -3.94
CA GLY A 161 -11.20 3.42 -3.99
C GLY A 161 -10.75 3.92 -2.64
N ALA A 162 -9.46 3.74 -2.36
CA ALA A 162 -8.83 4.29 -1.17
C ALA A 162 -7.52 5.00 -1.54
N ARG A 163 -7.23 6.11 -0.86
CA ARG A 163 -5.94 6.79 -0.92
C ARG A 163 -5.53 7.33 0.45
N LEU A 164 -4.23 7.40 0.72
CA LEU A 164 -3.74 8.08 1.92
C LEU A 164 -3.82 9.61 1.74
N LYS A 165 -4.42 10.33 2.70
CA LYS A 165 -4.50 11.80 2.69
C LYS A 165 -3.14 12.41 3.04
N GLY A 166 -2.84 13.55 2.43
CA GLY A 166 -1.58 14.27 2.66
C GLY A 166 -0.35 13.58 2.08
N HIS A 167 -0.55 12.52 1.29
CA HIS A 167 0.54 11.76 0.68
C HIS A 167 0.61 12.10 -0.84
N GLY A 168 1.08 13.30 -1.20
CA GLY A 168 1.13 13.76 -2.60
C GLY A 168 2.08 14.94 -2.92
N GLU A 169 2.61 14.88 -4.15
CA GLU A 169 3.44 15.79 -4.98
C GLU A 169 4.73 16.40 -4.38
N GLY A 170 5.86 15.73 -4.64
CA GLY A 170 7.21 16.20 -4.27
C GLY A 170 8.02 15.17 -3.48
N ASN A 171 7.36 14.12 -2.97
CA ASN A 171 8.01 13.01 -2.31
C ASN A 171 8.34 11.90 -3.33
N LEU A 172 9.55 11.34 -3.27
CA LEU A 172 10.05 10.32 -4.22
C LEU A 172 9.22 9.01 -4.20
N PHE A 173 8.28 8.88 -3.27
CA PHE A 173 7.58 7.63 -2.95
C PHE A 173 6.06 7.78 -3.00
N PHE A 174 5.53 8.45 -4.02
CA PHE A 174 4.09 8.53 -4.29
C PHE A 174 3.45 7.12 -4.29
N SER A 175 2.42 6.93 -3.47
CA SER A 175 1.53 5.76 -3.49
C SER A 175 0.29 6.18 -4.28
N ALA A 176 0.03 5.48 -5.38
CA ALA A 176 -1.12 5.77 -6.21
C ALA A 176 -2.39 5.28 -5.49
N PRO A 177 -3.54 5.95 -5.69
CA PRO A 177 -4.81 5.45 -5.18
C PRO A 177 -5.10 4.04 -5.71
N VAL A 178 -5.65 3.19 -4.85
CA VAL A 178 -6.18 1.88 -5.28
C VAL A 178 -7.65 1.99 -5.64
N SER A 179 -8.11 1.13 -6.54
CA SER A 179 -9.53 0.98 -6.87
C SER A 179 -9.86 -0.50 -7.05
N VAL A 180 -10.97 -0.92 -6.45
CA VAL A 180 -11.51 -2.28 -6.46
C VAL A 180 -12.92 -2.21 -7.04
N ARG A 181 -13.26 -3.17 -7.91
CA ARG A 181 -14.59 -3.29 -8.50
C ARG A 181 -15.16 -4.66 -8.16
N VAL A 182 -16.32 -4.69 -7.54
CA VAL A 182 -17.00 -5.90 -7.08
C VAL A 182 -18.41 -5.91 -7.63
N MET A 183 -18.84 -7.06 -8.16
CA MET A 183 -20.24 -7.27 -8.49
C MET A 183 -20.96 -7.84 -7.27
N SER A 184 -22.08 -7.25 -6.93
CA SER A 184 -22.93 -7.66 -5.81
C SER A 184 -24.33 -7.97 -6.31
N GLY A 185 -24.90 -9.06 -5.79
CA GLY A 185 -26.27 -9.48 -6.04
C GLY A 185 -27.11 -9.28 -4.79
N ASN A 186 -28.34 -8.83 -4.97
CA ASN A 186 -29.30 -8.57 -3.91
C ASN A 186 -30.46 -9.57 -3.93
#